data_AF-Q93GC0-F1
#
_entry.id   AF-Q93GC0-F1
#
_cell.length_a   1.000
_cell.length_b   1.000
_cell.length_c   1.000
_cell.angle_alpha   90.00
_cell.angle_beta   90.00
_cell.angle_gamma   90.00
#
_symmetry.space_group_name_H-M   'P 1'
#
loop_
_entity.id
_entity.type
_entity.pdbx_description
1 polymer ?
#
loop_
_entity_poly.entity_id
_entity_poly.type
_entity_poly.pdbx_seq_one_letter_code
_entity_poly.pdbx_strand_id
1 'polypeptide(L)'
;GDPIEVEALAESFRVYTDKRHYCALGSVKSNIGHLGVGAGIAGVTKVLLSLQHRMLPPTIHCEDVNPQIALEGSPFYINTELKPWQSGDSIPRRAGVSSFGFS
;
A
#
# COMPACT_ATOMS: atom_id res chain seq x y z
N GLY A 1 -1.87 11.42 -9.99
CA GLY A 1 -2.68 10.33 -9.42
C GLY A 1 -2.31 10.13 -7.97
N ASP A 2 -1.03 9.88 -7.71
CA ASP A 2 -0.53 9.43 -6.41
C ASP A 2 -0.90 10.34 -5.21
N PRO A 3 -0.75 11.69 -5.27
CA PRO A 3 -1.20 12.54 -4.16
C PRO A 3 -2.70 12.41 -3.88
N ILE A 4 -3.53 12.38 -4.93
CA ILE A 4 -4.99 12.24 -4.84
C ILE A 4 -5.37 10.88 -4.23
N GLU A 5 -4.71 9.79 -4.66
CA GLU A 5 -4.98 8.45 -4.14
C GLU A 5 -4.63 8.34 -2.65
N VAL A 6 -3.47 8.84 -2.25
CA VAL A 6 -3.04 8.78 -0.84
C VAL A 6 -3.90 9.67 0.05
N GLU A 7 -4.28 10.86 -0.42
CA GLU A 7 -5.17 11.77 0.30
C GLU A 7 -6.56 11.14 0.50
N ALA A 8 -7.17 10.60 -0.57
CA ALA A 8 -8.46 9.93 -0.48
C ALA A 8 -8.43 8.70 0.46
N LEU A 9 -7.33 7.93 0.45
CA LEU A 9 -7.13 6.83 1.40
C LEU A 9 -7.02 7.36 2.85
N ALA A 10 -6.25 8.43 3.07
CA ALA A 10 -6.05 9.02 4.39
C ALA A 10 -7.37 9.53 4.98
N GLU A 11 -8.16 10.26 4.20
CA GLU A 11 -9.48 10.74 4.60
C GLU A 11 -10.43 9.57 4.93
N SER A 12 -10.49 8.56 4.06
CA SER A 12 -11.37 7.39 4.24
C SER A 12 -11.06 6.62 5.52
N PHE A 13 -9.78 6.50 5.89
CA PHE A 13 -9.36 5.78 7.09
C PHE A 13 -9.53 6.60 8.37
N ARG A 14 -9.32 7.92 8.31
CA ARG A 14 -9.44 8.84 9.47
C ARG A 14 -10.84 8.86 10.08
N VAL A 15 -11.88 8.58 9.29
CA VAL A 15 -13.26 8.47 9.79
C VAL A 15 -13.42 7.37 10.84
N TYR A 16 -12.57 6.34 10.81
CA TYR A 16 -12.69 5.16 11.67
C TYR A 16 -11.62 5.05 12.75
N THR A 17 -10.52 5.80 12.66
CA THR A 17 -9.43 5.72 13.63
C THR A 17 -8.47 6.91 13.60
N ASP A 18 -7.94 7.27 14.77
CA ASP A 18 -6.87 8.26 14.93
C ASP A 18 -5.46 7.65 14.85
N LYS A 19 -5.34 6.34 14.61
CA LYS A 19 -4.04 5.66 14.51
C LYS A 19 -3.26 6.20 13.32
N ARG A 20 -1.95 6.38 13.51
CA ARG A 20 -1.01 6.92 12.51
C ARG A 20 0.06 5.89 12.18
N HIS A 21 0.63 5.96 10.98
CA HIS A 21 1.79 5.17 10.53
C HIS A 21 1.67 3.65 10.81
N TYR A 22 0.49 3.06 10.62
CA TYR A 22 0.27 1.63 10.89
C TYR A 22 -0.06 0.80 9.65
N CYS A 23 -0.44 1.43 8.54
CA CYS A 23 -0.80 0.77 7.29
C CYS A 23 0.28 0.98 6.23
N ALA A 24 0.88 -0.10 5.73
CA ALA A 24 1.88 -0.02 4.68
C ALA A 24 1.25 0.26 3.31
N LEU A 25 1.85 1.17 2.55
CA LEU A 25 1.55 1.40 1.13
C LEU A 25 2.69 0.89 0.25
N GLY A 26 2.33 0.41 -0.93
CA GLY A 26 3.27 0.04 -1.98
C GLY A 26 2.56 -0.46 -3.24
N SER A 27 3.28 -0.47 -4.37
CA SER A 27 2.70 -0.83 -5.67
C SER A 27 3.59 -1.83 -6.40
N VAL A 28 3.00 -2.93 -6.89
CA VAL A 28 3.72 -3.90 -7.73
C VAL A 28 4.15 -3.28 -9.07
N LYS A 29 3.48 -2.19 -9.49
CA LYS A 29 3.80 -1.49 -10.74
C LYS A 29 5.22 -0.91 -10.74
N SER A 30 5.78 -0.62 -9.57
CA SER A 30 7.17 -0.22 -9.45
C SER A 30 8.15 -1.31 -9.92
N ASN A 31 7.78 -2.59 -9.83
CA ASN A 31 8.63 -3.72 -10.20
C ASN A 31 8.42 -4.20 -11.65
N ILE A 32 7.17 -4.15 -12.14
CA ILE A 32 6.78 -4.81 -13.41
C ILE A 32 6.05 -3.88 -14.38
N GLY A 33 6.00 -2.58 -14.08
CA GLY A 33 5.27 -1.60 -14.88
C GLY A 33 3.75 -1.66 -14.75
N HIS A 34 3.07 -0.84 -15.55
CA HIS A 34 1.62 -0.79 -15.58
C HIS A 34 1.05 -1.80 -16.58
N LEU A 35 0.50 -2.92 -16.07
CA LEU A 35 -0.01 -4.02 -16.90
C LEU A 35 -1.43 -3.79 -17.49
N GLY A 36 -1.94 -2.56 -17.49
CA GLY A 36 -3.29 -2.24 -17.97
C GLY A 36 -4.35 -3.11 -17.28
N VAL A 37 -5.07 -3.91 -18.07
CA VAL A 37 -6.09 -4.86 -17.59
C VAL A 37 -5.57 -5.88 -16.56
N GLY A 38 -4.26 -6.19 -16.59
CA GLY A 38 -3.62 -7.10 -15.65
C GLY A 38 -3.21 -6.46 -14.32
N ALA A 39 -3.37 -5.15 -14.15
CA ALA A 39 -2.86 -4.43 -12.97
C ALA A 39 -3.52 -4.89 -11.66
N GLY A 40 -4.82 -5.17 -11.68
CA GLY A 40 -5.57 -5.63 -10.51
C GLY A 40 -5.11 -7.00 -10.02
N ILE A 41 -5.07 -7.99 -10.91
CA ILE A 41 -4.68 -9.36 -10.55
C ILE A 41 -3.21 -9.45 -10.11
N ALA A 42 -2.31 -8.66 -10.70
CA ALA A 42 -0.92 -8.57 -10.24
C ALA A 42 -0.83 -8.04 -8.81
N GLY A 43 -1.63 -7.02 -8.47
CA GLY A 43 -1.72 -6.47 -7.11
C GLY A 43 -2.27 -7.49 -6.10
N VAL A 44 -3.35 -8.19 -6.44
CA VAL A 44 -3.92 -9.27 -5.61
C VAL A 44 -2.91 -10.39 -5.39
N THR A 45 -2.20 -10.81 -6.45
CA THR A 45 -1.16 -11.84 -6.36
C THR A 45 -0.04 -11.43 -5.40
N LYS A 46 0.45 -10.19 -5.48
CA LYS A 46 1.42 -9.64 -4.52
C LYS A 46 0.91 -9.76 -3.09
N VAL A 47 -0.34 -9.38 -2.82
CA VAL A 47 -0.93 -9.43 -1.47
C VAL A 47 -1.03 -10.87 -0.97
N LEU A 48 -1.54 -11.80 -1.80
CA LEU A 48 -1.69 -13.21 -1.41
C LEU A 48 -0.35 -13.84 -1.06
N LEU A 49 0.69 -13.62 -1.86
CA LEU A 49 2.04 -14.08 -1.56
C LEU A 49 2.60 -13.41 -0.29
N SER A 50 2.36 -12.12 -0.10
CA SER A 50 2.76 -11.40 1.12
C SER A 50 2.09 -11.99 2.38
N LEU A 51 0.82 -12.36 2.31
CA LEU A 51 0.08 -13.03 3.39
C LEU A 51 0.62 -14.44 3.66
N GLN A 52 0.84 -15.22 2.59
CA GLN A 52 1.37 -16.59 2.67
C GLN A 52 2.74 -16.61 3.33
N HIS A 53 3.65 -15.73 2.90
CA HIS A 53 5.00 -15.65 3.44
C HIS A 53 5.09 -14.81 4.72
N ARG A 54 4.02 -14.11 5.10
CA ARG A 54 3.97 -13.18 6.25
C ARG A 54 5.07 -12.11 6.16
N MET A 55 5.32 -11.60 4.96
CA MET A 55 6.35 -10.60 4.67
C MET A 55 5.73 -9.44 3.89
N LEU A 56 6.22 -8.22 4.13
CA LEU A 56 5.94 -7.04 3.31
C LEU A 56 7.14 -6.82 2.37
N PRO A 57 6.97 -6.99 1.04
CA PRO A 57 8.03 -6.70 0.08
C PRO A 57 8.19 -5.19 -0.15
N PRO A 58 9.38 -4.73 -0.58
CA PRO A 58 9.62 -3.33 -0.87
C PRO A 58 8.81 -2.87 -2.10
N THR A 59 8.34 -1.62 -2.07
CA THR A 59 8.05 -0.85 -3.28
C THR A 59 9.32 -0.11 -3.68
N ILE A 60 9.67 -0.12 -4.96
CA ILE A 60 10.95 0.41 -5.46
C ILE A 60 10.75 1.74 -6.19
N HIS A 61 11.85 2.46 -6.49
CA HIS A 61 11.82 3.80 -7.11
C HIS A 61 11.04 4.82 -6.27
N CYS A 62 11.29 4.82 -4.96
CA CYS A 62 10.60 5.66 -3.97
C CYS A 62 11.59 6.30 -2.99
N GLU A 63 12.82 6.57 -3.42
CA GLU A 63 13.84 7.26 -2.64
C GLU A 63 13.39 8.69 -2.29
N ASP A 64 12.83 9.38 -3.27
CA ASP A 64 12.23 10.71 -3.13
C ASP A 64 10.71 10.63 -3.31
N VAL A 65 9.98 10.65 -2.20
CA VAL A 65 8.51 10.65 -2.24
C VAL A 65 8.03 12.01 -2.76
N ASN A 66 7.03 12.02 -3.63
CA ASN A 66 6.42 13.24 -4.14
C ASN A 66 6.00 14.15 -2.95
N PRO A 67 6.47 15.41 -2.88
CA PRO A 67 6.25 16.30 -1.75
C PRO A 67 4.77 16.68 -1.53
N GLN A 68 3.91 16.44 -2.53
CA GLN A 68 2.47 16.62 -2.41
C GLN A 68 1.78 15.46 -1.67
N ILE A 69 2.48 14.35 -1.41
CA ILE A 69 1.94 13.21 -0.67
C ILE A 69 2.12 13.47 0.83
N ALA A 70 1.02 13.82 1.51
CA ALA A 70 1.00 14.07 2.94
C ALA A 70 0.97 12.75 3.76
N LEU A 71 2.14 12.14 3.95
CA LEU A 71 2.27 10.92 4.78
C LEU A 71 2.37 11.24 6.27
N GLU A 72 2.96 12.38 6.63
CA GLU A 72 3.18 12.76 8.02
C GLU A 72 1.84 12.90 8.75
N GLY A 73 1.70 12.14 9.85
CA GLY A 73 0.46 12.10 10.62
C GLY A 73 -0.71 11.40 9.92
N SER A 74 -0.49 10.73 8.78
CA SER A 74 -1.47 9.87 8.14
C SER A 74 -1.47 8.46 8.75
N PRO A 75 -2.51 7.64 8.49
CA PRO A 75 -2.49 6.21 8.80
C PRO A 75 -1.37 5.42 8.08
N PHE A 76 -0.77 6.02 7.05
CA PHE A 76 0.02 5.32 6.05
C PHE A 76 1.51 5.61 6.12
N TYR A 77 2.30 4.67 5.60
CA TYR A 77 3.73 4.86 5.33
C TYR A 77 4.13 4.06 4.08
N ILE A 78 5.14 4.52 3.34
CA ILE A 78 5.68 3.77 2.19
C ILE A 78 6.62 2.67 2.70
N ASN A 79 6.39 1.42 2.27
CA ASN A 79 7.27 0.31 2.63
C ASN A 79 8.36 0.08 1.57
N THR A 80 9.57 0.54 1.84
CA THR A 80 10.74 0.44 0.94
C THR A 80 11.68 -0.72 1.27
N GLU A 81 11.37 -1.50 2.31
CA GLU A 81 12.23 -2.60 2.79
C GLU A 81 11.46 -3.91 2.88
N LEU A 82 12.17 -5.03 2.70
CA LEU A 82 11.63 -6.34 3.01
C LEU A 82 11.57 -6.51 4.54
N LYS A 83 10.38 -6.72 5.10
CA LYS A 83 10.24 -6.91 6.55
C LYS A 83 9.13 -7.89 6.92
N PRO A 84 9.18 -8.50 8.13
CA PRO A 84 8.09 -9.31 8.64
C PRO A 84 6.78 -8.51 8.69
N TRP A 85 5.72 -9.07 8.14
CA TRP A 85 4.39 -8.50 8.29
C TRP A 85 3.85 -8.92 9.65
N GLN A 86 4.01 -8.09 10.67
CA GLN A 86 3.54 -8.40 12.01
C GLN A 86 2.01 -8.24 12.11
N SER A 87 1.36 -9.08 12.91
CA SER A 87 -0.04 -8.96 13.31
C SER A 87 -0.13 -9.34 14.79
N GLY A 88 -1.08 -8.76 15.52
CA GLY A 88 -1.34 -9.17 16.90
C GLY A 88 -1.78 -10.64 16.97
N ASP A 89 -1.63 -11.25 18.15
CA ASP A 89 -2.03 -12.63 18.40
C ASP A 89 -3.49 -12.85 18.00
N SER A 90 -3.73 -13.87 17.18
CA SER A 90 -5.05 -14.24 16.66
C SER A 90 -5.76 -13.17 15.80
N ILE A 91 -5.07 -12.09 15.41
CA ILE A 91 -5.63 -11.09 14.48
C ILE A 91 -5.20 -11.45 13.04
N PRO A 92 -6.14 -11.69 12.11
CA PRO A 92 -5.79 -11.95 10.72
C PRO A 92 -5.17 -10.71 10.08
N ARG A 93 -4.12 -10.90 9.28
CA ARG A 93 -3.58 -9.85 8.41
C ARG A 93 -4.62 -9.49 7.35
N ARG A 94 -4.78 -8.20 7.09
CA ARG A 94 -5.72 -7.66 6.09
C ARG A 94 -4.98 -6.70 5.17
N ALA A 95 -5.35 -6.70 3.90
CA ALA A 95 -4.85 -5.77 2.89
C ALA A 95 -5.98 -5.35 1.96
N GLY A 96 -5.88 -4.13 1.43
CA GLY A 96 -6.71 -3.63 0.33
C GLY A 96 -5.92 -3.59 -0.97
N VAL A 97 -6.61 -3.71 -2.10
CA VAL A 97 -6.05 -3.50 -3.44
C VAL A 97 -6.94 -2.52 -4.17
N SER A 98 -6.36 -1.40 -4.61
CA SER A 98 -7.01 -0.40 -5.46
C SER A 98 -6.56 -0.56 -6.91
N SER A 99 -7.49 -0.39 -7.85
CA SER A 99 -7.20 -0.39 -9.30
C SER A 99 -8.19 0.51 -10.03
N PHE A 100 -7.70 1.64 -10.55
CA PHE A 100 -8.50 2.65 -11.22
C PHE A 100 -8.24 2.64 -12.73
N GLY A 101 -9.31 2.72 -13.53
CA GLY A 101 -9.23 2.87 -14.99
C GLY A 101 -9.12 4.34 -15.42
N PHE A 102 -8.90 4.57 -16.72
CA PHE A 102 -8.83 5.93 -17.30
C PHE A 102 -10.19 6.52 -17.71
N SER A 103 -11.26 5.73 -17.64
CA SER A 103 -12.61 6.05 -18.14
C SER A 103 -13.51 6.72 -17.12
#